data_AF-G0ZJD5-F1
#
_entry.id   AF-G0ZJD5-F1
#
_cell.length_a   1.000
_cell.length_b   1.000
_cell.length_c   1.000
_cell.angle_alpha   90.00
_cell.angle_beta   90.00
_cell.angle_gamma   90.00
#
_symmetry.space_group_name_H-M   'P 1'
#
loop_
_entity.id
_entity.type
_entity.pdbx_description
1 polymer ?
#
loop_
_entity_poly.entity_id
_entity_poly.type
_entity_poly.pdbx_seq_one_letter_code
_entity_poly.pdbx_strand_id
1 'polypeptide(L)' 'TRELGATNELEDTFALSAMTTLEEAITQITQFLGMHPCDRSDRVPEGKSAHTLYLAGTYRGGHEV' A
#
# COMPACT_ATOMS: atom_id res chain seq x y z
N THR A 1 7.79 -5.18 -18.74
CA THR A 1 6.97 -5.13 -17.52
C THR A 1 5.55 -5.41 -17.90
N ARG A 2 4.92 -6.41 -17.29
CA ARG A 2 3.52 -6.74 -17.57
C ARG A 2 2.68 -5.79 -16.72
N GLU A 3 1.81 -5.02 -17.33
CA GLU A 3 0.83 -4.22 -16.57
C GLU A 3 -0.34 -5.13 -16.20
N LEU A 4 -0.74 -5.12 -14.93
CA LEU A 4 -1.98 -5.72 -14.47
C LEU A 4 -3.14 -4.88 -15.02
N GLY A 5 -4.04 -5.51 -15.77
CA GLY A 5 -5.25 -4.83 -16.28
C GLY A 5 -6.36 -4.75 -15.22
N ALA A 6 -7.35 -3.89 -15.44
CA ALA A 6 -8.44 -3.60 -14.50
C ALA A 6 -9.49 -4.73 -14.32
N THR A 7 -9.29 -5.91 -14.91
CA THR A 7 -10.31 -6.98 -14.94
C THR A 7 -10.70 -7.48 -13.54
N ASN A 8 -9.77 -7.44 -12.59
CA ASN A 8 -9.99 -7.89 -11.21
C ASN A 8 -9.73 -6.77 -10.19
N GLU A 9 -9.82 -5.51 -10.61
CA GLU A 9 -9.64 -4.35 -9.73
C GLU A 9 -10.85 -4.23 -8.78
N LEU A 10 -10.57 -4.07 -7.48
CA LEU A 10 -11.56 -3.87 -6.43
C LEU A 10 -11.09 -2.73 -5.51
N GLU A 11 -12.04 -1.94 -5.00
CA GLU A 11 -11.78 -0.81 -4.12
C GLU A 11 -12.66 -0.92 -2.86
N ASP A 12 -12.05 -0.65 -1.69
CA ASP A 12 -12.71 -0.56 -0.40
C ASP A 12 -12.13 0.59 0.42
N THR A 13 -12.91 1.12 1.37
CA THR A 13 -12.49 2.20 2.28
C THR A 13 -12.48 1.71 3.73
N PHE A 14 -11.36 1.91 4.42
CA PHE A 14 -11.15 1.47 5.82
C PHE A 14 -10.82 2.65 6.73
N ALA A 15 -11.27 2.59 7.99
CA ALA A 15 -10.92 3.55 9.03
C ALA A 15 -9.85 2.98 9.97
N LEU A 16 -8.64 3.57 9.97
CA LEU A 16 -7.51 3.15 10.81
C LEU A 16 -7.49 3.88 12.15
N SER A 17 -8.53 3.68 12.97
CA SER A 17 -8.75 4.45 14.21
C SER A 17 -7.65 4.30 15.27
N ALA A 18 -6.81 3.28 15.18
CA ALA A 18 -5.71 3.03 16.12
C ALA A 18 -4.40 3.75 15.76
N MET A 19 -4.27 4.30 14.54
CA MET A 19 -3.06 4.99 14.08
C MET A 19 -3.29 6.50 14.09
N THR A 20 -2.26 7.26 14.47
CA THR A 20 -2.37 8.73 14.61
C THR A 20 -1.56 9.49 13.58
N THR A 21 -0.61 8.83 12.92
CA THR A 21 0.24 9.40 11.87
C THR A 21 0.17 8.58 10.58
N LEU A 22 0.49 9.21 9.46
CA LEU A 22 0.53 8.52 8.16
C LEU A 22 1.68 7.49 8.14
N GLU A 23 2.79 7.80 8.80
CA GLU A 23 3.97 6.97 8.94
C GLU A 23 3.66 5.67 9.71
N GLU A 24 2.90 5.76 10.81
CA GLU A 24 2.41 4.59 11.56
C GLU A 24 1.52 3.71 10.68
N ALA A 25 0.56 4.31 9.98
CA ALA A 25 -0.35 3.59 9.10
C ALA A 25 0.39 2.86 7.97
N ILE A 26 1.32 3.52 7.29
CA ILE A 26 2.14 2.93 6.22
C ILE A 26 2.96 1.75 6.74
N THR A 27 3.63 1.93 7.90
CA THR A 27 4.45 0.90 8.51
C THR A 27 3.61 -0.34 8.82
N GLN A 28 2.45 -0.14 9.44
CA GLN A 28 1.55 -1.24 9.81
C GLN A 28 0.95 -1.95 8.60
N ILE A 29 0.48 -1.21 7.59
CA ILE A 29 -0.07 -1.80 6.36
C ILE A 29 0.99 -2.64 5.64
N THR A 30 2.20 -2.09 5.49
CA THR A 30 3.30 -2.78 4.79
C THR A 30 3.69 -4.07 5.52
N GLN A 31 3.80 -4.03 6.84
CA GLN A 31 4.12 -5.20 7.65
C GLN A 31 2.98 -6.23 7.65
N PHE A 32 1.73 -5.79 7.74
CA PHE A 32 0.56 -6.66 7.75
C PHE A 32 0.37 -7.41 6.43
N LEU A 33 0.48 -6.69 5.31
CA LEU A 33 0.32 -7.29 3.97
C LEU A 33 1.57 -8.07 3.52
N GLY A 34 2.75 -7.75 4.07
CA GLY A 34 4.01 -8.36 3.68
C GLY A 34 4.40 -8.02 2.23
N MET A 35 3.95 -6.87 1.72
CA MET A 35 4.23 -6.37 0.38
C MET A 35 5.37 -5.34 0.40
N HIS A 36 5.97 -5.09 -0.77
CA HIS A 36 7.07 -4.14 -0.87
C HIS A 36 6.58 -2.77 -1.34
N PRO A 37 7.00 -1.67 -0.68
CA PRO A 37 6.69 -0.33 -1.18
C PRO A 37 7.44 -0.02 -2.47
N CYS A 38 6.74 0.56 -3.44
CA CYS A 38 7.29 1.00 -4.71
C CYS A 38 7.59 2.49 -4.69
N ASP A 39 8.51 2.95 -5.55
CA ASP A 39 8.78 4.37 -5.81
C ASP A 39 9.02 5.27 -4.59
N ARG A 40 9.53 4.67 -3.49
CA ARG A 40 9.72 5.33 -2.18
C ARG A 40 8.43 5.90 -1.59
N SER A 41 7.29 5.31 -1.95
CA SER A 41 5.97 5.66 -1.43
C SER A 41 5.78 5.31 0.05
N ASP A 42 6.76 4.67 0.69
CA ASP A 42 6.84 4.54 2.15
C ASP A 42 7.25 5.85 2.85
N ARG A 43 7.76 6.85 2.12
CA ARG A 43 8.24 8.11 2.69
C ARG A 43 7.17 9.19 2.60
N VAL A 44 6.65 9.59 3.77
CA VAL A 44 5.68 10.69 3.89
C VAL A 44 6.43 12.04 3.87
N PRO A 45 6.07 12.98 2.98
CA PRO A 45 6.58 14.33 3.04
C PRO A 45 6.02 15.09 4.26
N GLU A 46 6.83 15.93 4.90
CA GLU A 46 6.41 16.70 6.08
C GLU A 46 5.18 17.58 5.80
N GLY A 47 4.29 17.68 6.80
CA GLY A 47 3.11 18.55 6.77
C GLY A 47 1.98 18.08 5.86
N LYS A 48 2.03 16.85 5.35
CA LYS A 48 0.96 16.26 4.53
C LYS A 48 -0.10 15.60 5.41
N SER A 49 -1.37 15.83 5.06
CA SER A 49 -2.53 15.15 5.65
C SER A 49 -3.07 14.01 4.78
N ALA A 50 -2.50 13.83 3.59
CA ALA A 50 -2.85 12.80 2.63
C ALA A 50 -1.58 12.27 1.96
N HIS A 51 -1.57 10.98 1.67
CA HIS A 51 -0.43 10.27 1.10
C HIS A 51 -0.91 9.06 0.29
N THR A 52 -0.18 8.71 -0.77
CA THR A 52 -0.47 7.54 -1.60
C THR A 52 0.65 6.53 -1.44
N LEU A 53 0.31 5.34 -0.95
CA LEU A 53 1.22 4.21 -0.79
C LEU A 53 1.03 3.25 -1.96
N TYR A 54 2.11 2.92 -2.66
CA TYR A 54 2.12 1.92 -3.73
C TYR A 54 2.81 0.66 -3.20
N LEU A 55 2.12 -0.48 -3.27
CA LEU A 55 2.65 -1.78 -2.84
C LEU A 55 2.68 -2.73 -4.03
N ALA A 56 3.69 -3.58 -4.08
CA ALA A 56 3.77 -4.68 -5.02
C ALA A 56 4.18 -5.98 -4.31
N GLY A 57 3.69 -7.10 -4.81
CA GLY A 57 4.02 -8.42 -4.30
C GLY A 57 3.71 -9.54 -5.29
N THR A 58 3.87 -10.77 -4.81
CA THR A 58 3.50 -11.97 -5.55
C THR A 58 2.63 -12.84 -4.65
N TYR A 59 1.39 -13.05 -5.06
CA TYR A 59 0.47 -13.95 -4.38
C TYR A 59 0.88 -15.41 -4.63
N ARG A 60 0.39 -16.30 -3.75
CA ARG A 60 0.58 -17.75 -3.89
C ARG A 60 0.13 -18.19 -5.29
N GLY A 61 1.00 -18.93 -5.98
CA GLY A 61 0.79 -19.33 -7.39
C GLY A 61 1.55 -18.48 -8.40
N GLY A 62 2.30 -17.46 -7.96
CA GLY A 62 3.14 -16.66 -8.85
C GLY A 62 2.38 -15.52 -9.55
N HIS A 63 1.23 -15.13 -9.03
CA HIS A 63 0.43 -14.03 -9.56
C HIS A 63 0.92 -12.71 -8.97
N GLU A 64 1.25 -11.74 -9.83
CA GLU A 64 1.57 -10.37 -9.41
C GLU A 64 0.32 -9.70 -8.80
N VAL A 65 0.55 -8.91 -7.75
CA VAL A 65 -0.45 -8.12 -7.02
C VAL A 65 0.11 -6.77 -6.65
#